data_AF-A0AAD5GLV6-F1
#
_entry.id   AF-A0AAD5GLV6-F1
#
_cell.length_a   1.000
_cell.length_b   1.000
_cell.length_c   1.000
_cell.angle_alpha   90.00
_cell.angle_beta   90.00
_cell.angle_gamma   90.00
#
_symmetry.space_group_name_H-M   'P 1'
#
loop_
_entity.id
_entity.type
_entity.pdbx_description
1 polymer ?
#
loop_
_entity_poly.entity_id
_entity_poly.type
_entity_poly.pdbx_seq_one_letter_code
_entity_poly.pdbx_strand_id
1 'polypeptide(L)'
;MRLLTGTDTQDTHCFNFVPHSVDAFGSTVIVEGCDLDRQIFWIHAWTVNSSGIITQVREYFNTSLTVTRFATTKSNSSKSVSITSLHCPSVWESTLSNRVGKSVPGLVLAI
;
A
#
# COMPACT_ATOMS: atom_id res chain seq x y z
N MET A 1 -7.13 -4.65 -17.28
CA MET A 1 -7.24 -3.67 -16.18
C MET A 1 -6.48 -2.44 -16.63
N ARG A 2 -7.11 -1.25 -16.59
CA ARG A 2 -6.46 0.00 -17.00
C ARG A 2 -5.75 0.59 -15.77
N LEU A 3 -4.49 0.99 -15.93
CA LEU A 3 -3.70 1.57 -14.85
C LEU A 3 -4.32 2.89 -14.39
N LEU A 4 -4.51 3.08 -13.08
CA LEU A 4 -5.14 4.27 -12.51
C LEU A 4 -4.16 5.45 -12.40
N THR A 5 -3.47 5.79 -13.48
CA THR A 5 -2.54 6.94 -13.52
C THR A 5 -3.21 8.27 -13.82
N GLY A 6 -4.50 8.27 -14.16
CA GLY A 6 -5.20 9.48 -14.60
C GLY A 6 -4.74 10.04 -15.94
N THR A 7 -3.97 9.27 -16.71
CA THR A 7 -3.46 9.68 -18.04
C THR A 7 -4.47 9.48 -19.16
N ASP A 8 -5.70 9.08 -18.84
CA ASP A 8 -6.77 8.96 -19.81
C ASP A 8 -7.34 10.33 -20.16
N THR A 9 -7.26 10.69 -21.44
CA THR A 9 -7.75 11.96 -21.98
C THR A 9 -9.01 11.78 -22.84
N GLN A 10 -9.49 10.55 -23.03
CA GLN A 10 -10.58 10.19 -23.93
C GLN A 10 -11.67 9.45 -23.15
N ASP A 11 -12.49 10.17 -22.37
CA ASP A 11 -13.91 9.83 -22.08
C ASP A 11 -14.49 10.67 -20.93
N THR A 12 -15.82 10.74 -20.89
CA THR A 12 -16.65 11.22 -19.75
C THR A 12 -16.49 10.39 -18.46
N HIS A 13 -15.63 9.37 -18.48
CA HIS A 13 -15.41 8.45 -17.37
C HIS A 13 -13.93 8.23 -17.03
N CYS A 14 -13.07 9.20 -17.32
CA CYS A 14 -11.67 9.13 -16.94
C CYS A 14 -11.50 8.94 -15.42
N PHE A 15 -10.55 8.09 -15.05
CA PHE A 15 -10.17 7.95 -13.64
C PHE A 15 -9.41 9.20 -13.22
N ASN A 16 -9.82 9.82 -12.11
CA ASN A 16 -9.10 10.94 -11.53
C ASN A 16 -8.21 10.45 -10.38
N PHE A 17 -6.90 10.61 -10.53
CA PHE A 17 -5.95 10.23 -9.49
C PHE A 17 -5.93 11.29 -8.38
N VAL A 18 -6.81 11.12 -7.39
CA VAL A 18 -6.91 11.98 -6.22
C VAL A 18 -6.58 11.18 -4.96
N PRO A 19 -5.34 11.26 -4.46
CA PRO A 19 -4.95 10.64 -3.20
C PRO A 19 -5.80 11.15 -2.03
N HIS A 20 -6.25 10.23 -1.18
CA HIS A 20 -6.80 10.56 0.13
C HIS A 20 -5.69 10.74 1.17
N SER A 21 -4.74 9.81 1.20
CA SER A 21 -3.58 9.84 2.10
C SER A 21 -2.34 9.27 1.40
N VAL A 22 -1.17 9.71 1.86
CA VAL A 22 0.14 9.32 1.35
C VAL A 22 1.07 9.13 2.54
N ASP A 23 1.63 7.92 2.68
CA ASP A 23 2.54 7.55 3.78
C ASP A 23 3.81 6.92 3.23
N ALA A 24 4.97 7.28 3.79
CA ALA A 24 6.27 6.83 3.31
C ALA A 24 7.03 6.00 4.36
N PHE A 25 7.58 4.87 3.92
CA PHE A 25 8.37 3.93 4.72
C PHE A 25 9.66 3.55 3.97
N GLY A 26 10.74 4.30 4.23
CA GLY A 26 12.00 4.10 3.51
C GLY A 26 11.83 4.35 2.02
N SER A 27 12.11 3.34 1.18
CA SER A 27 11.90 3.40 -0.28
C SER A 27 10.47 3.06 -0.71
N THR A 28 9.57 2.71 0.21
CA THR A 28 8.19 2.35 -0.11
C THR A 28 7.27 3.53 0.20
N VAL A 29 6.42 3.92 -0.75
CA VAL A 29 5.36 4.92 -0.54
C VAL A 29 4.01 4.26 -0.76
N ILE A 30 3.08 4.45 0.17
CA ILE A 30 1.72 3.94 0.11
C ILE A 30 0.80 5.12 -0.12
N VAL A 31 -0.08 4.98 -1.11
CA VAL A 31 -1.09 5.98 -1.45
C VAL A 31 -2.42 5.28 -1.51
N GLU A 32 -3.42 5.73 -0.76
CA GLU A 32 -4.79 5.26 -0.91
C GLU A 32 -5.69 6.38 -1.41
N GLY A 33 -6.74 5.99 -2.13
CA GLY A 33 -7.79 6.89 -2.58
C GLY A 33 -9.05 6.13 -2.95
N CYS A 34 -10.07 6.90 -3.34
CA CYS A 34 -11.35 6.34 -3.73
C CYS A 34 -12.02 7.16 -4.82
N ASP A 35 -12.89 6.48 -5.56
CA ASP A 35 -13.92 7.09 -6.40
C ASP A 35 -15.26 6.66 -5.79
N LEU A 36 -15.90 7.56 -5.04
CA LEU A 36 -17.13 7.28 -4.31
C LEU A 36 -18.30 7.06 -5.26
N ASP A 37 -18.35 7.78 -6.38
CA ASP A 37 -19.41 7.66 -7.39
C ASP A 37 -19.40 6.26 -8.00
N ARG A 38 -18.20 5.69 -8.20
CA ARG A 38 -18.01 4.32 -8.70
C ARG A 38 -17.90 3.27 -7.61
N GLN A 39 -17.86 3.69 -6.34
CA GLN A 39 -17.59 2.83 -5.18
C GLN A 39 -16.30 2.00 -5.33
N ILE A 40 -15.25 2.62 -5.85
CA ILE A 40 -13.94 2.00 -6.04
C ILE A 40 -12.98 2.52 -4.99
N PHE A 41 -12.24 1.60 -4.38
CA PHE A 41 -11.08 1.90 -3.53
C PHE A 41 -9.83 1.40 -4.20
N TRP A 42 -8.78 2.21 -4.13
CA TRP A 42 -7.51 1.86 -4.71
C TRP A 42 -6.38 2.20 -3.76
N ILE A 43 -5.35 1.37 -3.80
CA ILE A 43 -4.10 1.58 -3.08
C ILE A 43 -2.97 1.38 -4.08
N HIS A 44 -2.05 2.34 -4.14
CA HIS A 44 -0.79 2.18 -4.84
C HIS A 44 0.34 2.02 -3.83
N ALA A 45 1.15 0.99 -4.01
CA ALA A 45 2.43 0.83 -3.33
C ALA A 45 3.56 1.07 -4.32
N TRP A 46 4.28 2.16 -4.12
CA TRP A 46 5.40 2.58 -4.96
C TRP A 46 6.72 2.16 -4.35
N THR A 47 7.67 1.80 -5.21
CA THR A 47 9.09 1.79 -4.83
C THR A 47 9.74 3.03 -5.42
N VAL A 48 10.37 3.83 -4.56
CA VAL A 48 11.02 5.09 -4.90
C VAL A 48 12.52 4.94 -4.65
N ASN A 49 13.33 5.25 -5.65
CA ASN A 49 14.79 5.19 -5.52
C ASN A 49 15.34 6.43 -4.77
N SER A 50 16.65 6.46 -4.54
CA SER A 50 17.33 7.57 -3.84
C SER A 50 17.24 8.92 -4.56
N SER A 51 16.94 8.94 -5.85
CA SER A 51 16.73 10.16 -6.63
C SER A 51 15.25 10.60 -6.69
N GLY A 52 14.36 9.96 -5.91
CA GLY A 52 12.94 10.30 -5.87
C GLY A 52 12.11 9.78 -7.06
N ILE A 53 12.66 8.88 -7.87
CA ILE A 53 11.97 8.31 -9.04
C ILE A 53 11.22 7.06 -8.61
N ILE A 54 9.94 6.99 -8.97
CA ILE A 54 9.13 5.77 -8.83
C ILE A 54 9.64 4.73 -9.84
N THR A 55 10.18 3.63 -9.34
CA THR A 55 10.74 2.53 -10.15
C THR A 55 9.81 1.32 -10.23
N GLN A 56 8.86 1.21 -9.31
CA GLN A 56 7.83 0.17 -9.33
C GLN A 56 6.51 0.74 -8.82
N VAL A 57 5.40 0.25 -9.40
CA VAL A 57 4.04 0.52 -8.94
C VAL A 57 3.32 -0.82 -8.80
N ARG A 58 2.78 -1.08 -7.61
CA ARG A 58 1.80 -2.15 -7.37
C ARG A 58 0.46 -1.50 -7.06
N GLU A 59 -0.58 -1.95 -7.73
CA GLU A 59 -1.93 -1.42 -7.62
C GLU A 59 -2.86 -2.48 -7.04
N TYR A 60 -3.61 -2.10 -6.01
CA TYR A 60 -4.60 -2.95 -5.35
C TYR A 60 -5.97 -2.27 -5.42
N PHE A 61 -6.97 -2.99 -5.94
CA PHE A 61 -8.34 -2.50 -6.03
C PHE A 61 -9.22 -3.24 -5.04
N ASN A 62 -10.14 -2.51 -4.41
CA ASN A 62 -11.14 -3.06 -3.49
C ASN A 62 -10.53 -4.15 -2.60
N THR A 63 -9.38 -3.81 -2.01
CA THR A 63 -8.53 -4.66 -1.18
C THR A 63 -8.15 -3.83 0.04
N SER A 64 -8.24 -4.43 1.23
CA SER A 64 -7.70 -3.82 2.44
C SER A 64 -6.22 -4.17 2.55
N LEU A 65 -5.36 -3.20 2.86
CA LEU A 65 -3.92 -3.41 2.97
C LEU A 65 -3.45 -3.06 4.39
N THR A 66 -2.70 -3.98 4.99
CA THR A 66 -1.95 -3.74 6.23
C THR A 66 -0.47 -3.77 5.91
N VAL A 67 0.26 -2.72 6.27
CA VAL A 67 1.71 -2.66 6.13
C VAL A 67 2.33 -3.04 7.45
N THR A 68 3.27 -3.97 7.39
CA THR A 68 3.88 -4.55 8.57
C THR A 68 5.39 -4.47 8.46
N ARG A 69 6.05 -3.96 9.50
CA ARG A 69 7.51 -3.91 9.54
C ARG A 69 8.07 -5.25 9.98
N PHE A 70 8.92 -5.85 9.16
CA PHE A 70 9.67 -7.05 9.58
C PHE A 70 10.98 -6.61 10.24
N ALA A 71 11.18 -7.02 11.49
CA ALA A 71 12.45 -6.78 12.17
C ALA A 71 13.56 -7.58 11.47
N THR A 72 14.41 -6.90 10.69
CA THR A 72 15.66 -7.51 10.23
C THR A 72 16.55 -7.69 11.45
N THR A 73 16.77 -8.92 11.89
CA THR A 73 17.75 -9.25 12.92
C THR A 73 19.16 -8.94 12.41
N LYS A 74 19.58 -7.67 12.48
CA LYS A 74 21.00 -7.32 12.44
C LYS A 74 21.64 -7.70 13.79
N SER A 75 21.62 -8.98 14.11
CA SER A 75 22.33 -9.52 15.27
C SER A 75 23.71 -9.97 14.80
N ASN A 76 24.71 -9.10 14.96
CA ASN A 76 26.12 -9.50 15.03
C ASN A 76 26.42 -10.23 16.37
N SER A 77 25.54 -11.13 16.81
CA SER A 77 25.76 -11.90 18.02
C SER A 77 25.35 -13.34 17.77
N SER A 78 26.39 -14.17 17.66
CA SER A 78 26.37 -15.63 17.74
C SER A 78 25.76 -16.12 19.06
N LYS A 79 24.42 -16.10 19.18
CA LYS A 79 23.71 -16.77 20.27
C LYS A 79 22.46 -17.45 19.73
N SER A 80 22.40 -18.76 20.03
CA SER A 80 21.29 -19.72 20.03
C SER A 80 19.95 -19.23 19.46
N VAL A 81 19.44 -19.98 18.48
CA VAL A 81 18.09 -19.85 17.91
C VAL A 81 17.06 -20.16 19.00
N SER A 82 16.65 -19.14 19.76
CA SER A 82 15.37 -19.15 20.46
C SER A 82 14.29 -18.70 19.46
N ILE A 83 13.13 -19.36 19.49
CA ILE A 83 11.95 -18.92 18.74
C ILE A 83 11.45 -17.64 19.44
N THR A 84 12.12 -16.52 19.18
CA THR A 84 11.58 -15.20 19.53
C THR A 84 10.37 -15.01 18.65
N SER A 85 9.20 -14.79 19.26
CA SER A 85 8.01 -14.31 18.55
C SER A 85 8.43 -13.20 17.59
N LEU A 86 8.33 -13.46 16.29
CA LEU A 86 8.61 -12.45 15.27
C LEU A 86 7.52 -11.39 15.42
N HIS A 87 7.82 -10.36 16.21
CA HIS A 87 6.92 -9.24 16.37
C HIS A 87 7.00 -8.42 15.07
N CYS A 88 5.96 -8.57 14.26
CA CYS A 88 5.79 -7.83 13.02
C CYS A 88 4.67 -6.81 13.27
N PRO A 89 4.97 -5.64 13.87
CA PRO A 89 3.94 -4.66 14.15
C PRO A 89 3.35 -4.09 12.86
N SER A 90 2.03 -4.00 12.83
CA SER A 90 1.32 -3.17 11.85
C SER A 90 1.76 -1.73 12.05
N VAL A 91 2.24 -1.10 10.98
CA VAL A 91 2.69 0.30 10.99
C VAL A 91 1.75 1.20 10.18
N TRP A 92 0.86 0.61 9.40
CA TRP A 92 -0.16 1.32 8.62
C TRP A 92 -1.27 0.36 8.18
N GLU A 93 -2.50 0.86 8.13
CA GLU A 93 -3.65 0.12 7.65
C GLU A 93 -4.52 1.01 6.77
N SER A 94 -5.03 0.46 5.67
CA SER A 94 -5.93 1.18 4.78
C SER A 94 -7.20 1.57 5.51
N THR A 95 -7.63 2.81 5.36
CA THR A 95 -8.76 3.36 6.11
C THR A 95 -10.05 3.36 5.31
N LEU A 96 -9.94 3.31 3.98
CA LEU A 96 -11.07 3.52 3.07
C LEU A 96 -11.90 2.25 2.85
N SER A 97 -11.29 1.07 2.94
CA SER A 97 -11.96 -0.24 2.77
C SER A 97 -13.12 -0.41 3.76
N ASN A 98 -12.97 0.08 4.98
CA ASN A 98 -13.98 -0.01 6.04
C ASN A 98 -15.17 0.96 5.86
N ARG A 99 -15.06 1.98 4.99
CA ARG A 99 -16.06 3.07 4.91
C ARG A 99 -17.33 2.74 4.13
N VAL A 100 -17.31 1.70 3.28
CA VAL A 100 -18.44 1.36 2.41
C VAL A 100 -19.19 0.10 2.86
N GLY A 101 -18.82 -0.47 4.02
CA GLY A 101 -19.52 -1.63 4.59
C GLY A 101 -19.47 -2.90 3.73
N LYS A 102 -18.57 -2.94 2.73
CA LYS A 102 -18.32 -4.10 1.89
C LYS A 102 -17.11 -4.85 2.43
N SER A 103 -17.23 -6.17 2.55
CA SER A 103 -16.08 -7.02 2.82
C SER A 103 -15.20 -7.10 1.58
N VAL A 104 -13.90 -6.88 1.77
CA VAL A 104 -12.87 -6.95 0.72
C VAL A 104 -11.77 -7.93 1.16
N PRO A 105 -11.05 -8.57 0.21
CA PRO A 105 -9.87 -9.34 0.58
C PRO A 105 -8.86 -8.47 1.34
N GLY A 106 -8.23 -9.06 2.36
CA GLY A 106 -7.15 -8.45 3.12
C GLY A 106 -5.79 -8.90 2.60
N LEU A 107 -4.85 -7.97 2.50
CA LEU A 107 -3.46 -8.23 2.10
C LEU A 107 -2.51 -7.63 3.14
N VAL A 108 -1.39 -8.31 3.40
CA VAL A 108 -0.30 -7.80 4.24
C VAL A 108 0.90 -7.49 3.35
N LEU A 109 1.38 -6.24 3.39
CA LEU A 109 2.64 -5.83 2.77
C LEU A 109 3.74 -5.77 3.81
N ALA A 110 4.68 -6.71 3.70
CA ALA A 110 5.90 -6.73 4.47
C ALA A 110 6.89 -5.67 3.96
N ILE A 111 7.40 -4.81 4.86
CA ILE A 111 8.46 -3.82 4.57
C ILE A 111 9.62 -3.91 5.55
#